data_AF-A0A7T5RE93-F1
#
_entry.id   AF-A0A7T5RE93-F1
#
_cell.length_a   1.000
_cell.length_b   1.000
_cell.length_c   1.000
_cell.angle_alpha   90.00
_cell.angle_beta   90.00
_cell.angle_gamma   90.00
#
_symmetry.space_group_name_H-M   'P 1'
#
loop_
_entity.id
_entity.type
_entity.pdbx_description
1 polymer ?
#
loop_
_entity_poly.entity_id
_entity_poly.type
_entity_poly.pdbx_seq_one_letter_code
_entity_poly.pdbx_strand_id
1 'polypeptide(L)'
;MGEFDYMSFNETKFSSTIEKLIKFKSSTTTLPIKDTSWEELIWAALVFLYGDDKVVWNSQSHEKSVDIKAKINGSILKISAKGSVIKNNFLTLSSYRLTTFSSLEKKLAFIKAQHNNFDFYLICARELDKEHQRIIYNVIKTPAIKLAPTKMLNKNNWKKTKTGYELKQGLGLAAKIVFKMSDQLWYLIPLNYFSKDEKLINISISIKELGKGLINYLKSDS
;
A
#
# COMPACT_ATOMS: atom_id res chain seq x y z
N MET A 1 -34.99 -18.52 -7.91
CA MET A 1 -33.72 -17.89 -8.30
C MET A 1 -33.07 -17.41 -7.04
N GLY A 2 -32.01 -18.07 -6.58
CA GLY A 2 -31.32 -17.68 -5.35
C GLY A 2 -30.51 -16.42 -5.62
N GLU A 3 -30.72 -15.39 -4.81
CA GLU A 3 -29.81 -14.26 -4.69
C GLU A 3 -28.46 -14.82 -4.21
N PHE A 4 -27.49 -14.88 -5.13
CA PHE A 4 -26.10 -15.07 -4.74
C PHE A 4 -25.66 -13.80 -4.03
N ASP A 5 -25.72 -13.82 -2.70
CA ASP A 5 -25.08 -12.82 -1.85
C ASP A 5 -23.57 -12.90 -2.10
N TYR A 6 -23.10 -12.07 -3.03
CA TYR A 6 -21.69 -11.94 -3.39
C TYR A 6 -20.97 -11.36 -2.17
N MET A 7 -20.46 -12.23 -1.29
CA MET A 7 -19.60 -11.76 -0.21
C MET A 7 -18.36 -11.10 -0.82
N SER A 8 -18.33 -9.78 -0.77
CA SER A 8 -17.21 -8.95 -1.17
C SER A 8 -16.05 -9.13 -0.18
N PHE A 9 -14.88 -8.56 -0.51
CA PHE A 9 -13.75 -8.50 0.42
C PHE A 9 -14.23 -8.01 1.81
N ASN A 10 -14.17 -8.89 2.82
CA ASN A 10 -14.73 -8.58 4.14
C ASN A 10 -13.81 -7.62 4.90
N GLU A 11 -14.00 -6.32 4.69
CA GLU A 11 -13.17 -5.25 5.25
C GLU A 11 -13.15 -5.28 6.77
N THR A 12 -14.29 -5.54 7.43
CA THR A 12 -14.36 -5.58 8.89
C THR A 12 -13.50 -6.70 9.47
N LYS A 13 -13.64 -7.93 8.96
CA LYS A 13 -12.82 -9.06 9.43
C LYS A 13 -11.36 -8.82 9.08
N PHE A 14 -11.07 -8.35 7.86
CA PHE A 14 -9.71 -8.02 7.43
C PHE A 14 -9.04 -6.99 8.34
N SER A 15 -9.70 -5.87 8.63
CA SER A 15 -9.19 -4.83 9.54
C SER A 15 -8.88 -5.40 10.93
N SER A 16 -9.79 -6.20 11.49
CA SER A 16 -9.59 -6.81 12.81
C SER A 16 -8.42 -7.79 12.85
N THR A 17 -8.22 -8.57 11.78
CA THR A 17 -7.11 -9.53 11.67
C THR A 17 -5.78 -8.80 11.48
N ILE A 18 -5.75 -7.80 10.59
CA ILE A 18 -4.58 -6.97 10.36
C ILE A 18 -4.18 -6.19 11.61
N GLU A 19 -5.13 -5.72 12.41
CA GLU A 19 -4.83 -5.07 13.68
C GLU A 19 -3.99 -5.96 14.59
N LYS A 20 -4.45 -7.21 14.77
CA LYS A 20 -3.77 -8.21 15.60
C LYS A 20 -2.37 -8.51 15.06
N LEU A 21 -2.26 -8.67 13.74
CA LEU A 21 -0.98 -8.95 13.08
C LEU A 21 0.01 -7.78 13.18
N ILE A 22 -0.45 -6.53 13.03
CA ILE A 22 0.39 -5.34 13.19
C ILE A 22 0.89 -5.23 14.64
N LYS A 23 0.00 -5.45 15.63
CA LYS A 23 0.37 -5.45 17.05
C LYS A 23 1.37 -6.56 17.37
N PHE A 24 1.13 -7.77 16.87
CA PHE A 24 2.03 -8.91 17.02
C PHE A 24 3.39 -8.63 16.39
N LYS A 25 3.45 -8.26 15.10
CA LYS A 25 4.71 -7.96 14.41
C LYS A 25 5.48 -6.86 15.13
N SER A 26 4.79 -5.80 15.57
CA SER A 26 5.43 -4.70 16.30
C SER A 26 5.96 -5.13 17.67
N SER A 27 5.30 -6.05 18.38
CA SER A 27 5.83 -6.57 19.65
C SER A 27 7.03 -7.49 19.45
N THR A 28 7.17 -8.13 18.27
CA THR A 28 8.26 -9.06 17.97
C THR A 28 9.40 -8.47 17.15
N THR A 29 9.38 -7.17 16.80
CA THR A 29 10.51 -6.52 16.15
C THR A 29 10.57 -5.03 16.46
N THR A 30 11.77 -4.46 16.48
CA THR A 30 11.97 -3.00 16.54
C THR A 30 11.86 -2.33 15.18
N LEU A 31 11.84 -3.11 14.10
CA LEU A 31 11.75 -2.59 12.74
C LEU A 31 10.30 -2.23 12.38
N PRO A 32 10.07 -1.05 11.76
CA PRO A 32 8.73 -0.68 11.34
C PRO A 32 8.26 -1.54 10.16
N ILE A 33 6.95 -1.73 10.07
CA ILE A 33 6.32 -2.46 8.96
C ILE A 33 6.45 -1.64 7.67
N LYS A 34 7.05 -2.25 6.64
CA LYS A 34 7.25 -1.70 5.29
C LYS A 34 7.46 -2.83 4.27
N ASP A 35 7.27 -2.52 2.99
CA ASP A 35 7.63 -3.38 1.86
C ASP A 35 7.16 -4.84 2.05
N THR A 36 8.06 -5.82 1.96
CA THR A 36 7.77 -7.26 2.09
C THR A 36 7.17 -7.65 3.44
N SER A 37 7.49 -6.93 4.53
CA SER A 37 6.86 -7.15 5.83
C SER A 37 5.36 -6.82 5.79
N TRP A 38 4.97 -5.81 5.01
CA TRP A 38 3.56 -5.49 4.83
C TRP A 38 2.83 -6.54 3.98
N GLU A 39 3.46 -6.98 2.89
CA GLU A 39 2.93 -8.07 2.05
C GLU A 39 2.69 -9.35 2.85
N GLU A 40 3.64 -9.74 3.70
CA GLU A 40 3.53 -10.90 4.59
C GLU A 40 2.29 -10.81 5.50
N LEU A 41 2.02 -9.64 6.09
CA LEU A 41 0.85 -9.46 6.95
C LEU A 41 -0.47 -9.53 6.16
N ILE A 42 -0.49 -8.97 4.95
CA ILE A 42 -1.67 -9.07 4.06
C ILE A 42 -1.90 -10.54 3.70
N TRP A 43 -0.87 -11.25 3.25
CA TRP A 43 -0.95 -12.67 2.93
C TRP A 43 -1.48 -13.48 4.11
N ALA A 44 -0.89 -13.33 5.29
CA ALA A 44 -1.31 -14.05 6.50
C ALA A 44 -2.77 -13.76 6.86
N ALA A 45 -3.21 -12.50 6.75
CA ALA A 45 -4.60 -12.14 7.00
C ALA A 45 -5.56 -12.78 5.98
N LEU A 46 -5.19 -12.80 4.70
CA LEU A 46 -6.02 -13.39 3.66
C LEU A 46 -6.08 -14.92 3.77
N VAL A 47 -4.96 -15.58 4.06
CA VAL A 47 -4.92 -17.03 4.30
C VAL A 47 -5.80 -17.39 5.48
N PHE A 48 -5.71 -16.64 6.59
CA PHE A 48 -6.58 -16.85 7.75
C PHE A 48 -8.07 -16.71 7.41
N LEU A 49 -8.44 -15.77 6.53
CA LEU A 49 -9.84 -15.50 6.19
C LEU A 49 -10.42 -16.42 5.11
N TYR A 50 -9.59 -16.85 4.16
CA TYR A 50 -10.08 -17.49 2.93
C TYR A 50 -9.50 -18.89 2.67
N GLY A 51 -8.39 -19.25 3.32
CA GLY A 51 -7.66 -20.50 3.10
C GLY A 51 -6.39 -20.31 2.29
N ASP A 52 -5.39 -21.15 2.57
CA ASP A 52 -4.05 -21.09 1.95
C ASP A 52 -4.09 -21.36 0.44
N ASP A 53 -4.92 -22.31 0.02
CA ASP A 53 -5.15 -22.67 -1.39
C ASP A 53 -5.74 -21.54 -2.24
N LYS A 54 -6.25 -20.49 -1.60
CA LYS A 54 -6.90 -19.36 -2.27
C LYS A 54 -6.03 -18.12 -2.38
N VAL A 55 -4.86 -18.09 -1.73
CA VAL A 55 -4.03 -16.87 -1.69
C VAL A 55 -2.66 -17.17 -2.27
N VAL A 56 -2.31 -16.43 -3.32
CA VAL A 56 -1.01 -16.53 -3.96
C VAL A 56 -0.21 -15.28 -3.63
N TRP A 57 0.90 -15.48 -2.93
CA TRP A 57 1.94 -14.50 -2.69
C TRP A 57 3.29 -15.17 -2.94
N ASN A 58 4.16 -14.47 -3.67
CA ASN A 58 5.55 -14.89 -3.85
C ASN A 58 6.42 -13.66 -3.65
N SER A 59 7.16 -13.63 -2.54
CA SER A 59 8.05 -12.53 -2.17
C SER A 59 9.20 -12.29 -3.16
N GLN A 60 9.46 -13.26 -4.05
CA GLN A 60 10.46 -13.17 -5.13
C GLN A 60 9.82 -12.94 -6.51
N SER A 61 8.50 -12.72 -6.56
CA SER A 61 7.81 -12.50 -7.83
C SER A 61 8.36 -11.30 -8.58
N HIS A 62 8.51 -11.45 -9.89
CA HIS A 62 8.77 -10.35 -10.81
C HIS A 62 7.49 -9.84 -11.49
N GLU A 63 6.31 -10.33 -11.06
CA GLU A 63 5.04 -9.84 -11.59
C GLU A 63 4.91 -8.35 -11.29
N LYS A 64 4.65 -7.58 -12.35
CA LYS A 64 4.56 -6.12 -12.22
C LYS A 64 3.24 -5.76 -11.56
N SER A 65 3.33 -4.99 -10.48
CA SER A 65 2.22 -4.23 -9.89
C SER A 65 1.16 -5.05 -9.14
N VAL A 66 1.19 -6.39 -9.19
CA VAL A 66 0.34 -7.27 -8.39
C VAL A 66 1.23 -7.99 -7.41
N ASP A 67 1.08 -7.65 -6.14
CA ASP A 67 1.91 -8.22 -5.08
C ASP A 67 1.23 -9.48 -4.52
N ILE A 68 -0.12 -9.46 -4.40
CA ILE A 68 -0.90 -10.57 -3.83
C ILE A 68 -2.15 -10.82 -4.68
N LYS A 69 -2.49 -12.10 -4.89
CA LYS A 69 -3.76 -12.53 -5.50
C LYS A 69 -4.55 -13.38 -4.51
N ALA A 70 -5.86 -13.14 -4.41
CA ALA A 70 -6.75 -13.94 -3.59
C ALA A 70 -8.02 -14.34 -4.35
N LYS A 71 -8.36 -15.62 -4.36
CA LYS A 71 -9.60 -16.12 -4.93
C LYS A 71 -10.71 -16.03 -3.89
N ILE A 72 -11.63 -15.08 -4.09
CA ILE A 72 -12.76 -14.82 -3.19
C ILE A 72 -14.03 -15.01 -4.02
N ASN A 73 -14.84 -16.01 -3.67
CA ASN A 73 -16.14 -16.29 -4.30
C ASN A 73 -16.09 -16.40 -5.82
N GLY A 74 -15.08 -17.11 -6.34
CA GLY A 74 -14.89 -17.34 -7.77
C GLY A 74 -14.16 -16.21 -8.51
N SER A 75 -14.04 -15.02 -7.91
CA SER A 75 -13.30 -13.89 -8.47
C SER A 75 -11.87 -13.83 -7.95
N ILE A 76 -10.93 -13.43 -8.81
CA ILE A 76 -9.54 -13.20 -8.42
C ILE A 76 -9.39 -11.73 -8.05
N LEU A 77 -9.19 -11.47 -6.77
CA LEU A 77 -8.78 -10.18 -6.27
C LEU A 77 -7.27 -10.03 -6.44
N LYS A 78 -6.83 -8.90 -7.01
CA LYS A 78 -5.43 -8.54 -7.24
C LYS A 78 -5.10 -7.27 -6.46
N ILE A 79 -4.11 -7.36 -5.59
CA ILE A 79 -3.75 -6.30 -4.64
C ILE A 79 -2.35 -5.80 -4.96
N SER A 80 -2.18 -4.47 -4.97
CA SER A 80 -0.85 -3.86 -4.86
C SER A 80 -0.60 -3.40 -3.43
N ALA A 81 0.33 -4.06 -2.74
CA ALA A 81 0.74 -3.73 -1.39
C ALA A 81 1.78 -2.61 -1.42
N LYS A 82 1.63 -1.61 -0.54
CA LYS A 82 2.59 -0.51 -0.46
C LYS A 82 2.86 -0.08 0.98
N GLY A 83 4.15 -0.07 1.35
CA GLY A 83 4.62 0.65 2.52
C GLY A 83 4.75 2.14 2.23
N SER A 84 4.36 3.00 3.17
CA SER A 84 4.44 4.45 2.99
C SER A 84 4.77 5.18 4.29
N VAL A 85 5.09 6.47 4.17
CA VAL A 85 5.34 7.38 5.29
C VAL A 85 4.43 8.58 5.15
N ILE A 86 3.85 8.99 6.27
CA ILE A 86 3.09 10.22 6.41
C ILE A 86 3.99 11.28 7.06
N LYS A 87 4.05 12.46 6.46
CA LYS A 87 4.68 13.66 7.01
C LYS A 87 3.85 14.88 6.62
N ASN A 88 3.65 15.80 7.55
CA ASN A 88 2.93 17.06 7.33
C ASN A 88 1.56 16.86 6.65
N ASN A 89 0.80 15.83 7.06
CA ASN A 89 -0.50 15.47 6.48
C ASN A 89 -0.46 14.99 5.00
N PHE A 90 0.71 14.59 4.51
CA PHE A 90 0.88 13.97 3.19
C PHE A 90 1.47 12.57 3.30
N LEU A 91 0.87 11.64 2.57
CA LEU A 91 1.35 10.30 2.32
C LEU A 91 2.29 10.32 1.11
N THR A 92 3.50 9.77 1.26
CA THR A 92 4.46 9.64 0.15
C THR A 92 4.53 8.20 -0.33
N LEU A 93 4.21 7.96 -1.60
CA LEU A 93 4.12 6.62 -2.18
C LEU A 93 5.03 6.51 -3.40
N SER A 94 5.86 5.47 -3.48
CA SER A 94 6.54 5.10 -4.72
C SER A 94 5.78 3.96 -5.40
N SER A 95 5.74 3.96 -6.74
CA SER A 95 5.10 2.89 -7.54
C SER A 95 6.05 2.36 -8.63
N TYR A 96 5.85 2.69 -9.90
CA TYR A 96 6.58 2.07 -11.01
C TYR A 96 7.97 2.65 -11.27
N ARG A 97 8.93 1.77 -11.62
CA ARG A 97 10.19 2.11 -12.31
C ARG A 97 9.91 2.16 -13.81
N LEU A 98 10.28 3.25 -14.47
CA LEU A 98 9.81 3.56 -15.83
C LEU A 98 10.94 3.72 -16.85
N THR A 99 12.17 3.31 -16.50
CA THR A 99 13.38 3.45 -17.35
C THR A 99 13.26 2.80 -18.71
N THR A 100 12.49 1.72 -18.83
CA THR A 100 12.32 1.00 -20.09
C THR A 100 11.47 1.76 -21.11
N PHE A 101 10.80 2.84 -20.71
CA PHE A 101 9.94 3.65 -21.56
C PHE A 101 10.63 4.96 -21.95
N SER A 102 10.96 5.13 -23.23
CA SER A 102 11.78 6.25 -23.70
C SER A 102 11.09 7.62 -23.68
N SER A 103 9.75 7.68 -23.63
CA SER A 103 8.99 8.93 -23.65
C SER A 103 7.96 9.01 -22.53
N LEU A 104 7.56 10.22 -22.17
CA LEU A 104 6.51 10.44 -21.16
C LEU A 104 5.19 9.77 -21.57
N GLU A 105 4.83 9.81 -22.85
CA GLU A 105 3.62 9.16 -23.37
C GLU A 105 3.63 7.65 -23.12
N LYS A 106 4.75 6.98 -23.40
CA LYS A 106 4.91 5.55 -23.13
C LYS A 106 4.85 5.25 -21.63
N LYS A 107 5.46 6.11 -20.81
CA LYS A 107 5.41 6.03 -19.34
C LYS A 107 3.96 6.12 -18.83
N LEU A 108 3.20 7.12 -19.29
CA LEU A 108 1.80 7.33 -18.90
C LEU A 108 0.88 6.21 -19.41
N ALA A 109 1.11 5.70 -20.63
CA ALA A 109 0.37 4.55 -21.15
C ALA A 109 0.62 3.30 -20.30
N PHE A 110 1.87 3.05 -19.90
CA PHE A 110 2.19 1.96 -18.98
C PHE A 110 1.50 2.15 -17.61
N ILE A 111 1.57 3.34 -17.02
CA ILE A 111 0.89 3.67 -15.76
C ILE A 111 -0.60 3.33 -15.86
N LYS A 112 -1.27 3.75 -16.94
CA LYS A 112 -2.69 3.45 -17.18
C LYS A 112 -2.94 1.95 -17.25
N ALA A 113 -2.15 1.21 -18.02
CA ALA A 113 -2.31 -0.23 -18.19
C ALA A 113 -2.12 -0.98 -16.86
N GLN A 114 -1.13 -0.58 -16.05
CA GLN A 114 -0.89 -1.22 -14.75
C GLN A 114 -2.01 -0.96 -13.75
N HIS A 115 -2.53 0.27 -13.66
CA HIS A 115 -3.65 0.59 -12.76
C HIS A 115 -4.96 -0.08 -13.16
N ASN A 116 -5.06 -0.65 -14.36
CA ASN A 116 -6.18 -1.50 -14.78
C ASN A 116 -5.91 -2.99 -14.54
N ASN A 117 -4.72 -3.39 -14.11
CA ASN A 117 -4.33 -4.78 -13.92
C ASN A 117 -4.53 -5.29 -12.48
N PHE A 118 -4.90 -4.42 -11.54
CA PHE A 118 -5.20 -4.78 -10.16
C PHE A 118 -6.36 -3.94 -9.61
N ASP A 119 -7.02 -4.45 -8.58
CA ASP A 119 -8.28 -3.89 -8.09
C ASP A 119 -8.05 -2.68 -7.19
N PHE A 120 -7.14 -2.81 -6.23
CA PHE A 120 -6.84 -1.74 -5.27
C PHE A 120 -5.40 -1.75 -4.78
N TYR A 121 -4.97 -0.58 -4.33
CA TYR A 121 -3.82 -0.46 -3.46
C TYR A 121 -4.23 -0.73 -2.02
N LEU A 122 -3.38 -1.48 -1.32
CA LEU A 122 -3.47 -1.67 0.11
C LEU A 122 -2.21 -1.10 0.77
N ILE A 123 -2.36 0.06 1.37
CA ILE A 123 -1.26 0.90 1.82
C ILE A 123 -1.15 0.82 3.33
N CYS A 124 0.03 0.49 3.85
CA CYS A 124 0.38 0.68 5.25
C CYS A 124 1.26 1.92 5.38
N ALA A 125 0.67 3.02 5.80
CA ALA A 125 1.33 4.30 5.92
C ALA A 125 1.66 4.59 7.39
N ARG A 126 2.92 4.87 7.69
CA ARG A 126 3.36 5.14 9.07
C ARG A 126 3.70 6.60 9.30
N GLU A 127 3.41 7.11 10.48
CA GLU A 127 3.95 8.36 11.01
C GLU A 127 4.56 8.16 12.39
N LEU A 128 5.54 9.00 12.69
CA LEU A 128 6.18 9.05 14.00
C LEU A 128 5.56 10.20 14.79
N ASP A 129 4.83 9.87 15.84
CA ASP A 129 4.39 10.80 16.86
C ASP A 129 5.51 10.95 17.89
N LYS A 130 6.31 12.00 17.72
CA LYS A 130 7.45 12.29 18.59
C LYS A 130 7.03 12.75 19.98
N GLU A 131 5.90 13.41 20.11
CA GLU A 131 5.41 13.94 21.38
C GLU A 131 5.03 12.80 22.31
N HIS A 132 4.28 11.82 21.80
CA HIS A 132 3.81 10.68 22.59
C HIS A 132 4.72 9.45 22.50
N GLN A 133 5.83 9.53 21.75
CA GLN A 133 6.76 8.42 21.49
C GLN A 133 6.06 7.19 20.91
N ARG A 134 5.28 7.39 19.83
CA ARG A 134 4.50 6.33 19.17
C ARG A 134 4.76 6.26 17.67
N ILE A 135 4.59 5.08 17.10
CA ILE A 135 4.41 4.88 15.66
C ILE A 135 2.93 4.68 15.41
N ILE A 136 2.36 5.47 14.52
CA ILE A 136 0.96 5.33 14.10
C ILE A 136 0.95 4.70 12.72
N TYR A 137 0.26 3.58 12.58
CA TYR A 137 0.02 2.90 11.32
C TYR A 137 -1.39 3.18 10.83
N ASN A 138 -1.50 3.70 9.60
CA ASN A 138 -2.74 3.94 8.88
C ASN A 138 -2.83 2.93 7.74
N VAL A 139 -3.82 2.05 7.78
CA VAL A 139 -4.10 1.11 6.69
C VAL A 139 -5.17 1.71 5.80
N ILE A 140 -4.84 1.88 4.52
CA ILE A 140 -5.69 2.53 3.54
C ILE A 140 -5.91 1.58 2.37
N LYS A 141 -7.17 1.33 2.01
CA LYS A 141 -7.57 0.62 0.81
C LYS A 141 -8.12 1.63 -0.18
N THR A 142 -7.52 1.76 -1.34
CA THR A 142 -7.96 2.72 -2.36
C THR A 142 -8.01 2.08 -3.75
N PRO A 143 -9.05 2.32 -4.56
CA PRO A 143 -9.11 1.81 -5.92
C PRO A 143 -7.89 2.22 -6.73
N ALA A 144 -7.34 1.29 -7.52
CA ALA A 144 -6.15 1.55 -8.34
C ALA A 144 -6.32 2.81 -9.21
N ILE A 145 -7.47 2.92 -9.87
CA ILE A 145 -7.80 4.03 -10.78
C ILE A 145 -7.71 5.40 -10.12
N LYS A 146 -7.93 5.47 -8.80
CA LYS A 146 -7.94 6.73 -8.06
C LYS A 146 -6.53 7.33 -8.04
N LEU A 147 -5.49 6.51 -7.98
CA LEU A 147 -4.08 6.96 -8.05
C LEU A 147 -3.55 7.14 -9.48
N ALA A 148 -4.42 7.07 -10.50
CA ALA A 148 -4.11 7.36 -11.89
C ALA A 148 -5.27 8.10 -12.58
N PRO A 149 -5.70 9.27 -12.06
CA PRO A 149 -6.85 9.98 -12.62
C PRO A 149 -6.58 10.40 -14.07
N THR A 150 -7.62 10.44 -14.91
CA THR A 150 -7.49 10.75 -16.35
C THR A 150 -6.66 12.00 -16.64
N LYS A 151 -6.79 13.04 -15.81
CA LYS A 151 -6.00 14.27 -15.94
C LYS A 151 -4.50 14.01 -15.73
N MET A 152 -4.10 13.14 -14.81
CA MET A 152 -2.70 12.73 -14.64
C MET A 152 -2.18 11.96 -15.87
N LEU A 153 -3.03 11.21 -16.56
CA LEU A 153 -2.63 10.43 -17.74
C LEU A 153 -2.49 11.27 -19.02
N ASN A 154 -2.78 12.57 -18.96
CA ASN A 154 -2.56 13.50 -20.06
C ASN A 154 -1.15 14.13 -19.96
N LYS A 155 -0.30 13.90 -20.97
CA LYS A 155 1.06 14.45 -21.03
C LYS A 155 1.14 15.97 -20.88
N ASN A 156 0.12 16.70 -21.33
CA ASN A 156 0.08 18.17 -21.27
C ASN A 156 -0.06 18.68 -19.83
N ASN A 157 -0.44 17.82 -18.89
CA ASN A 157 -0.50 18.11 -17.46
C ASN A 157 0.82 17.84 -16.74
N TRP A 158 1.88 17.50 -17.46
CA TRP A 158 3.22 17.33 -16.91
C TRP A 158 4.15 18.42 -17.41
N LYS A 159 5.11 18.79 -16.56
CA LYS A 159 6.22 19.68 -16.88
C LYS A 159 7.51 18.87 -16.81
N LYS A 160 8.31 18.89 -17.87
CA LYS A 160 9.68 18.35 -17.83
C LYS A 160 10.54 19.28 -16.99
N THR A 161 11.30 18.72 -16.06
CA THR A 161 12.28 19.44 -15.24
C THR A 161 13.68 18.87 -15.51
N LYS A 162 14.71 19.47 -14.89
CA LYS A 162 16.08 18.95 -14.98
C LYS A 162 16.22 17.55 -14.38
N THR A 163 15.35 17.17 -13.46
CA THR A 163 15.45 15.95 -12.64
C THR A 163 14.37 14.92 -12.95
N GLY A 164 13.42 15.24 -13.85
CA GLY A 164 12.26 14.39 -14.04
C GLY A 164 11.12 15.00 -14.83
N TYR A 165 9.93 14.49 -14.55
CA TYR A 165 8.65 15.08 -14.91
C TYR A 165 7.86 15.36 -13.63
N GLU A 166 7.17 16.49 -13.59
CA GLU A 166 6.32 16.88 -12.46
C GLU A 166 4.90 17.13 -12.95
N LEU A 167 3.93 16.58 -12.23
CA LEU A 167 2.52 16.83 -12.49
C LEU A 167 2.18 18.27 -12.08
N LYS A 168 1.50 19.01 -12.96
CA LYS A 168 1.01 20.36 -12.68
C LYS A 168 0.01 20.34 -11.51
N GLN A 169 -0.04 21.41 -10.73
CA GLN A 169 -0.91 21.54 -9.56
C GLN A 169 -2.41 21.51 -9.92
N GLY A 170 -3.27 21.28 -8.93
CA GLY A 170 -4.73 21.36 -9.08
C GLY A 170 -5.43 20.04 -9.43
N LEU A 171 -4.76 18.89 -9.22
CA LEU A 171 -5.28 17.57 -9.61
C LEU A 171 -5.59 16.64 -8.41
N GLY A 172 -5.72 17.21 -7.21
CA GLY A 172 -6.05 16.48 -5.98
C GLY A 172 -4.90 15.66 -5.38
N LEU A 173 -3.89 15.31 -6.19
CA LEU A 173 -2.63 14.71 -5.76
C LEU A 173 -1.46 15.37 -6.51
N ALA A 174 -0.27 15.29 -5.93
CA ALA A 174 0.97 15.62 -6.62
C ALA A 174 1.70 14.34 -7.03
N ALA A 175 2.32 14.36 -8.21
CA ALA A 175 3.10 13.24 -8.72
C ALA A 175 4.35 13.73 -9.44
N LYS A 176 5.41 12.91 -9.41
CA LYS A 176 6.64 13.15 -10.16
C LYS A 176 7.27 11.84 -10.62
N ILE A 177 7.94 11.89 -11.77
CA ILE A 177 8.77 10.80 -12.30
C ILE A 177 10.23 11.27 -12.16
N VAL A 178 11.04 10.58 -11.36
CA VAL A 178 12.40 11.01 -10.99
C VAL A 178 13.46 10.21 -11.76
N PHE A 179 14.27 10.87 -12.58
CA PHE A 179 15.21 10.20 -13.50
C PHE A 179 16.26 9.34 -12.78
N LYS A 180 16.91 9.90 -11.75
CA LYS A 180 17.98 9.21 -10.99
C LYS A 180 17.52 7.93 -10.28
N MET A 181 16.23 7.72 -10.15
CA MET A 181 15.65 6.54 -9.50
C MET A 181 15.07 5.60 -10.54
N SER A 182 15.76 5.40 -11.66
CA SER A 182 15.25 4.59 -12.77
C SER A 182 13.84 5.04 -13.22
N ASP A 183 13.69 6.36 -13.39
CA ASP A 183 12.41 7.00 -13.71
C ASP A 183 11.27 6.59 -12.76
N GLN A 184 11.55 6.50 -11.46
CA GLN A 184 10.56 6.10 -10.46
C GLN A 184 9.41 7.10 -10.38
N LEU A 185 8.18 6.61 -10.46
CA LEU A 185 6.97 7.35 -10.14
C LEU A 185 6.83 7.49 -8.63
N TRP A 186 6.65 8.73 -8.17
CA TRP A 186 6.37 9.12 -6.80
C TRP A 186 5.08 9.92 -6.72
N TYR A 187 4.30 9.65 -5.69
CA TYR A 187 3.13 10.41 -5.33
C TYR A 187 3.34 11.12 -4.00
N LEU A 188 2.75 12.29 -3.88
CA LEU A 188 2.53 13.00 -2.65
C LEU A 188 1.03 13.27 -2.55
N ILE A 189 0.36 12.57 -1.64
CA ILE A 189 -1.10 12.46 -1.57
C ILE A 189 -1.55 13.06 -0.23
N PRO A 190 -2.37 14.12 -0.21
CA PRO A 190 -2.87 14.64 1.05
C PRO A 190 -3.82 13.63 1.72
N LEU A 191 -3.81 13.51 3.05
CA LEU A 191 -4.62 12.47 3.74
C LEU A 191 -6.14 12.65 3.60
N ASN A 192 -6.59 13.84 3.24
CA ASN A 192 -8.00 14.11 2.93
C ASN A 192 -8.39 13.68 1.51
N TYR A 193 -7.44 13.22 0.70
CA TYR A 193 -7.71 12.59 -0.60
C TYR A 193 -8.47 11.27 -0.46
N PHE A 194 -8.21 10.55 0.63
CA PHE A 194 -8.87 9.29 0.95
C PHE A 194 -10.16 9.56 1.74
N SER A 195 -11.26 8.94 1.31
CA SER A 195 -12.53 8.98 2.03
C SER A 195 -12.41 8.25 3.37
N LYS A 196 -13.42 8.39 4.23
CA LYS A 196 -13.47 7.67 5.50
C LYS A 196 -13.49 6.15 5.30
N ASP A 197 -14.23 5.67 4.32
CA ASP A 197 -14.39 4.23 4.05
C ASP A 197 -13.13 3.60 3.46
N GLU A 198 -12.26 4.40 2.82
CA GLU A 198 -10.94 3.93 2.37
C GLU A 198 -9.94 3.75 3.52
N LYS A 199 -10.20 4.33 4.70
CA LYS A 199 -9.34 4.23 5.88
C LYS A 199 -9.79 3.06 6.75
N LEU A 200 -9.17 1.91 6.51
CA LEU A 200 -9.55 0.65 7.13
C LEU A 200 -9.28 0.61 8.64
N ILE A 201 -8.09 1.04 9.07
CA ILE A 201 -7.72 1.07 10.48
C ILE A 201 -6.58 2.06 10.77
N ASN A 202 -6.60 2.63 11.98
CA ASN A 202 -5.53 3.43 12.56
C ASN A 202 -5.06 2.77 13.86
N ILE A 203 -3.77 2.47 13.97
CA ILE A 203 -3.19 1.73 15.09
C ILE A 203 -2.01 2.53 15.65
N SER A 204 -2.04 2.81 16.94
CA SER A 204 -0.96 3.49 17.64
C SER A 204 -0.15 2.50 18.48
N ILE A 205 1.14 2.40 18.23
CA ILE A 205 2.06 1.53 18.96
C ILE A 205 3.12 2.39 19.67
N SER A 206 3.24 2.22 20.98
CA SER A 206 4.32 2.85 21.76
C SER A 206 5.69 2.33 21.29
N ILE A 207 6.64 3.23 21.07
CA ILE A 207 8.02 2.87 20.69
C ILE A 207 8.66 1.96 21.75
N LYS A 208 8.29 2.15 23.02
CA LYS A 208 8.78 1.32 24.13
C LYS A 208 8.30 -0.13 24.03
N GLU A 209 7.20 -0.41 23.35
CA GLU A 209 6.66 -1.78 23.21
C GLU A 209 7.25 -2.54 22.03
N LEU A 210 8.00 -1.86 21.16
CA LEU A 210 8.58 -2.49 19.98
C LEU A 210 9.62 -3.54 20.36
N GLY A 211 9.47 -4.74 19.82
CA GLY A 211 10.39 -5.86 20.06
C GLY A 211 10.39 -6.44 21.48
N LYS A 212 9.65 -5.87 22.44
CA LYS A 212 9.59 -6.37 23.82
C LYS A 212 9.08 -7.80 23.93
N GLY A 213 8.21 -8.23 23.02
CA GLY A 213 7.69 -9.59 22.97
C GLY A 213 8.79 -10.64 22.82
N LEU A 214 9.83 -10.36 22.03
CA LEU A 214 10.99 -11.28 21.91
C LEU A 214 11.75 -11.39 23.22
N ILE A 215 11.99 -10.27 23.90
CA ILE A 215 12.70 -10.25 25.18
C ILE A 215 11.89 -11.01 26.24
N ASN A 216 10.57 -10.79 26.27
CA ASN A 216 9.69 -11.45 27.23
C ASN A 216 9.62 -12.97 26.98
N TYR A 217 9.56 -13.41 25.72
CA TYR A 217 9.59 -14.82 25.36
C TYR A 217 10.88 -15.51 25.85
N LEU A 218 12.04 -14.89 25.65
CA LEU A 218 13.30 -15.45 26.15
C LEU A 218 13.38 -15.49 27.68
N LYS A 219 12.71 -14.56 28.37
CA LYS A 219 12.66 -14.52 29.83
C LYS A 219 11.66 -15.49 30.45
N SER A 220 10.65 -15.95 29.71
CA SER A 220 9.71 -16.96 30.22
C SER A 220 10.31 -18.36 30.28
N ASP A 221 11.42 -18.59 29.59
CA ASP A 221 12.14 -19.85 29.53
C ASP A 221 13.32 -19.92 30.52
N SER A 222 13.54 -18.86 31.32
CA SER A 222 14.63 -18.71 32.29
C SER A 222 14.10 -18.54 33.71
#